data_AF-A0A4Y3WDI5-F1
#
_entry.id   AF-A0A4Y3WDI5-F1
#
_cell.length_a   1.000
_cell.length_b   1.000
_cell.length_c   1.000
_cell.angle_alpha   90.00
_cell.angle_beta   90.00
_cell.angle_gamma   90.00
#
_symmetry.space_group_name_H-M   'P 1'
#
loop_
_entity.id
_entity.type
_entity.pdbx_description
1 polymer ?
#
loop_
_entity_poly.entity_id
_entity_poly.type
_entity_poly.pdbx_seq_one_letter_code
_entity_poly.pdbx_strand_id
1 'polypeptide(L)'
;MAKAGERRDSALESQAVSAHRAYVEALASWERALHTASCPACWPEGTTEEQHLLRCASAEAVKERRRVVFRDLCDELGYLPDGHGVALPPEGCPSASGAG
;
A
#
# COMPACT_ATOMS: atom_id res chain seq x y z
N MET A 1 9.96 32.11 -18.02
CA MET A 1 9.88 31.54 -16.65
C MET A 1 8.78 30.47 -16.51
N ALA A 2 7.67 30.53 -17.27
CA ALA A 2 6.58 29.53 -17.23
C ALA A 2 7.02 28.05 -17.40
N LYS A 3 7.86 27.73 -18.41
CA LYS A 3 8.32 26.35 -18.69
C LYS A 3 9.12 25.67 -17.58
N ALA A 4 9.61 26.41 -16.58
CA ALA A 4 10.33 25.81 -15.45
C ALA A 4 9.36 25.36 -14.33
N GLY A 5 8.26 26.10 -14.12
CA GLY A 5 7.19 25.72 -13.20
C GLY A 5 6.45 24.48 -13.69
N GLU A 6 5.99 24.50 -14.94
CA GLU A 6 5.25 23.36 -15.54
C GLU A 6 6.03 22.04 -15.49
N ARG A 7 7.36 22.08 -15.67
CA ARG A 7 8.22 20.88 -15.58
C ARG A 7 8.43 20.40 -14.15
N ARG A 8 8.48 21.32 -13.18
CA ARG A 8 8.58 20.97 -11.76
C ARG A 8 7.29 20.33 -11.29
N ASP A 9 6.15 20.91 -11.66
CA ASP A 9 4.82 20.41 -11.30
C ASP A 9 4.59 19.02 -11.90
N SER A 10 4.98 18.82 -13.16
CA SER A 10 4.93 17.49 -13.81
C SER A 10 5.81 16.43 -13.12
N ALA A 11 7.00 16.82 -12.64
CA ALA A 11 7.89 15.91 -11.94
C ALA A 11 7.38 15.57 -10.53
N LEU A 12 6.83 16.56 -9.82
CA LEU A 12 6.25 16.39 -8.49
C LEU A 12 4.98 15.54 -8.55
N GLU A 13 4.12 15.76 -9.54
CA GLU A 13 2.94 14.94 -9.81
C GLU A 13 3.33 13.48 -10.08
N SER A 14 4.34 13.25 -10.91
CA SER A 14 4.85 11.89 -11.18
C SER A 14 5.36 11.19 -9.91
N GLN A 15 6.04 11.93 -9.03
CA GLN A 15 6.47 11.41 -7.73
C GLN A 15 5.29 11.09 -6.81
N ALA A 16 4.29 11.96 -6.74
CA ALA A 16 3.08 11.75 -5.95
C ALA A 16 2.30 10.52 -6.44
N VAL A 17 2.15 10.32 -7.76
CA VAL A 17 1.54 9.12 -8.33
C VAL A 17 2.33 7.85 -7.99
N SER A 18 3.67 7.90 -8.06
CA SER A 18 4.53 6.78 -7.67
C SER A 18 4.41 6.45 -6.18
N ALA A 19 4.39 7.47 -5.32
CA ALA A 19 4.20 7.31 -3.88
C ALA A 19 2.81 6.74 -3.55
N HIS A 20 1.77 7.14 -4.27
CA HIS A 20 0.43 6.58 -4.13
C HIS A 20 0.41 5.08 -4.44
N ARG A 21 1.01 4.65 -5.56
CA ARG A 21 1.15 3.23 -5.90
C ARG A 21 1.85 2.45 -4.80
N ALA A 22 2.96 2.97 -4.29
CA ALA A 22 3.70 2.33 -3.21
C ALA A 22 2.91 2.25 -1.89
N TYR A 23 2.09 3.26 -1.60
CA TYR A 23 1.17 3.23 -0.46
C TYR A 23 0.12 2.13 -0.62
N VAL A 24 -0.50 2.01 -1.80
CA VAL A 24 -1.50 0.96 -2.07
C VAL A 24 -0.92 -0.45 -2.05
N GLU A 25 0.30 -0.64 -2.58
CA GLU A 25 1.01 -1.92 -2.47
C GLU A 25 1.31 -2.31 -1.01
N ALA A 26 1.68 -1.33 -0.18
CA ALA A 26 1.92 -1.53 1.24
C ALA A 26 0.61 -1.80 2.01
N LEU A 27 -0.48 -1.13 1.66
CA LEU A 27 -1.82 -1.37 2.20
C LEU A 27 -2.25 -2.81 1.93
N ALA A 28 -2.18 -3.26 0.68
CA ALA A 28 -2.51 -4.63 0.31
C ALA A 28 -1.63 -5.68 1.01
N SER A 29 -0.36 -5.35 1.27
CA SER A 29 0.53 -6.24 2.00
C SER A 29 0.18 -6.34 3.48
N TRP A 30 -0.26 -5.24 4.10
CA TRP A 30 -0.77 -5.23 5.46
C TRP A 30 -2.10 -5.99 5.58
N GLU A 31 -3.03 -5.80 4.64
CA GLU A 31 -4.30 -6.54 4.59
C GLU A 31 -4.07 -8.05 4.45
N ARG A 32 -3.13 -8.46 3.60
CA ARG A 32 -2.71 -9.87 3.50
C ARG A 32 -2.14 -10.41 4.81
N ALA A 33 -1.25 -9.66 5.46
CA ALA A 33 -0.68 -10.07 6.74
C ALA A 33 -1.77 -10.24 7.82
N LEU A 34 -2.71 -9.29 7.88
CA LEU A 34 -3.84 -9.33 8.80
C LEU A 34 -4.77 -10.53 8.50
N HIS A 35 -5.04 -10.81 7.22
CA HIS A 35 -5.83 -11.95 6.80
C HIS A 35 -5.18 -13.27 7.21
N THR A 36 -3.89 -13.45 6.91
CA THR A 36 -3.12 -14.64 7.30
C THR A 36 -3.09 -14.86 8.82
N ALA A 37 -3.05 -13.78 9.60
CA ALA A 37 -3.10 -13.84 11.06
C ALA A 37 -4.51 -14.09 11.63
N SER A 38 -5.58 -13.87 10.85
CA SER A 38 -6.97 -13.97 11.31
C SER A 38 -7.73 -15.15 10.72
N CYS A 39 -7.25 -15.75 9.63
CA CYS A 39 -7.88 -16.87 8.94
C CYS A 39 -7.16 -18.17 9.30
N PRO A 40 -7.79 -19.09 10.08
CA PRO A 40 -7.18 -20.38 10.41
C PRO A 40 -6.80 -21.21 9.18
N ALA A 41 -7.59 -21.11 8.10
CA ALA A 41 -7.34 -21.84 6.85
C ALA A 41 -6.18 -21.27 6.02
N CYS A 42 -5.72 -20.05 6.31
CA CYS A 42 -4.55 -19.45 5.67
C CYS A 42 -3.37 -19.33 6.65
N TRP A 43 -3.50 -19.88 7.85
CA TRP A 43 -2.46 -19.82 8.87
C TRP A 43 -1.26 -20.69 8.43
N PRO A 44 -0.05 -20.12 8.32
CA PRO A 44 1.13 -20.88 7.92
C PRO A 44 1.54 -21.84 9.05
N GLU A 45 1.73 -23.11 8.70
CA GLU A 45 2.24 -24.12 9.64
C GLU A 45 3.56 -23.66 10.30
N GLY A 46 3.69 -23.90 11.60
CA GLY A 46 4.90 -23.57 12.36
C GLY A 46 5.10 -22.07 12.66
N THR A 47 4.16 -21.19 12.33
CA THR A 47 4.22 -19.76 12.72
C THR A 47 3.50 -19.54 14.05
N THR A 48 4.19 -18.89 15.00
CA THR A 48 3.59 -18.53 16.31
C THR A 48 2.72 -17.28 16.19
N GLU A 49 1.82 -17.09 17.15
CA GLU A 49 1.01 -15.87 17.24
C GLU A 49 1.86 -14.59 17.34
N GLU A 50 2.94 -14.63 18.13
CA GLU A 50 3.89 -13.50 18.24
C GLU A 50 4.53 -13.13 16.90
N GLN A 51 4.91 -14.13 16.08
CA GLN A 51 5.46 -13.89 14.75
C GLN A 51 4.44 -13.26 13.81
N HIS A 52 3.16 -13.60 13.94
CA HIS A 52 2.08 -12.97 13.17
C HIS A 52 1.85 -11.52 13.58
N LEU A 53 1.79 -11.26 14.89
CA LEU A 53 1.67 -9.90 15.42
C LEU A 53 2.84 -9.02 14.94
N LEU A 54 4.06 -9.55 14.97
CA LEU A 54 5.24 -8.84 14.47
C LEU A 54 5.17 -8.57 12.96
N ARG A 55 4.71 -9.54 12.15
CA ARG A 55 4.52 -9.36 10.70
C ARG A 55 3.45 -8.29 10.41
N CYS A 56 2.33 -8.32 11.13
CA CYS A 56 1.26 -7.32 10.98
C CYS A 56 1.76 -5.92 11.35
N ALA A 57 2.40 -5.77 12.51
CA ALA A 57 2.96 -4.49 12.96
C ALA A 57 4.03 -3.95 11.99
N SER A 58 4.88 -4.83 11.46
CA SER A 58 5.90 -4.45 10.47
C SER A 58 5.27 -3.96 9.17
N ALA A 59 4.26 -4.66 8.66
CA ALA A 59 3.54 -4.28 7.44
C ALA A 59 2.76 -2.96 7.63
N GLU A 60 2.13 -2.78 8.79
CA GLU A 60 1.44 -1.54 9.16
C GLU A 60 2.42 -0.35 9.20
N ALA A 61 3.58 -0.52 9.82
CA ALA A 61 4.60 0.53 9.88
C ALA A 61 5.12 0.91 8.48
N VAL A 62 5.21 -0.03 7.54
CA VAL A 62 5.57 0.27 6.15
C VAL A 62 4.44 1.03 5.45
N LYS A 63 3.19 0.58 5.59
CA LYS A 63 2.00 1.26 5.06
C LYS A 63 1.94 2.72 5.54
N GLU A 64 2.12 2.96 6.83
CA GLU A 64 2.07 4.30 7.41
C GLU A 64 3.21 5.20 6.92
N ARG A 65 4.43 4.67 6.80
CA ARG A 65 5.55 5.42 6.20
C ARG A 65 5.25 5.85 4.77
N ARG A 66 4.69 4.96 3.94
CA ARG A 66 4.33 5.28 2.55
C ARG A 66 3.16 6.26 2.47
N ARG A 67 2.18 6.16 3.37
CA ARG A 67 1.07 7.11 3.48
C ARG A 67 1.55 8.53 3.75
N VAL A 68 2.50 8.68 4.69
CA VAL A 68 3.11 9.98 5.02
C VAL A 68 3.83 10.58 3.81
N VAL A 69 4.67 9.80 3.13
CA VAL A 69 5.38 10.29 1.92
C VAL A 69 4.40 10.76 0.84
N PHE A 70 3.34 9.98 0.57
CA PHE A 70 2.34 10.39 -0.41
C PHE A 70 1.61 11.68 -0.01
N ARG A 71 1.20 11.80 1.26
CA ARG A 71 0.56 13.00 1.78
C ARG A 71 1.47 14.23 1.65
N ASP A 72 2.72 14.11 2.08
CA ASP A 72 3.67 15.23 2.06
C ASP A 72 3.93 15.73 0.62
N LEU A 73 3.93 14.81 -0.37
CA LEU A 73 4.01 15.17 -1.80
C LEU A 73 2.75 15.85 -2.32
N CYS A 74 1.56 15.42 -1.88
CA CYS A 74 0.30 16.09 -2.23
C CYS A 74 0.19 17.48 -1.60
N ASP A 75 0.70 17.64 -0.37
CA ASP A 75 0.76 18.93 0.31
C ASP A 75 1.70 19.89 -0.44
N GLU A 76 2.84 19.41 -0.96
CA GLU A 76 3.74 20.21 -1.81
C GLU A 76 3.10 20.53 -3.18
N LEU A 77 2.35 19.59 -3.76
CA LEU A 77 1.68 19.75 -5.06
C LEU A 77 0.47 20.69 -4.99
N GLY A 78 -0.18 20.77 -3.83
CA GLY A 78 -1.37 21.60 -3.59
C GLY A 78 -2.69 20.98 -4.07
N TYR A 79 -2.65 19.76 -4.61
CA TYR A 79 -3.83 18.97 -5.00
C TYR A 79 -3.52 17.47 -4.94
N LEU A 80 -4.57 16.65 -5.05
CA LEU A 80 -4.45 15.20 -5.15
C LEU A 80 -4.33 14.80 -6.64
N PRO A 81 -3.27 14.10 -7.07
CA PRO A 81 -3.12 13.70 -8.46
C PRO A 81 -4.09 12.57 -8.83
N ASP A 82 -4.55 12.57 -10.08
CA ASP A 82 -5.44 11.52 -10.60
C ASP A 82 -4.72 10.16 -10.57
N GLY A 83 -5.28 9.21 -9.82
CA GLY A 83 -4.69 7.92 -9.48
C GLY A 83 -4.63 6.90 -10.64
N HIS A 84 -4.33 7.33 -11.86
CA HIS A 84 -4.24 6.45 -13.02
C HIS A 84 -3.23 5.31 -12.80
N GLY A 85 -3.75 4.06 -12.81
CA GLY A 85 -2.95 2.84 -12.64
C GLY A 85 -2.72 2.42 -11.20
N VAL A 86 -3.47 2.95 -10.24
CA VAL A 86 -3.52 2.42 -8.86
C VAL A 86 -4.66 1.40 -8.80
N ALA A 87 -4.33 0.12 -8.94
CA ALA A 87 -5.29 -0.97 -8.75
C ALA A 87 -4.97 -1.68 -7.43
N LEU A 88 -6.01 -1.92 -6.62
CA LEU A 88 -5.89 -2.86 -5.53
C LEU A 88 -5.67 -4.26 -6.12
N PRO A 89 -4.70 -5.04 -5.64
CA PRO A 89 -4.62 -6.45 -6.02
C PRO A 89 -5.92 -7.15 -5.59
N PRO A 90 -6.36 -8.18 -6.31
CA PRO A 90 -7.62 -8.84 -6.01
C PRO A 90 -7.62 -9.35 -4.56
N GLU A 91 -8.59 -8.87 -3.78
CA GLU A 91 -8.86 -9.36 -2.43
C GLU A 91 -9.54 -10.72 -2.56
N GLY A 92 -8.85 -11.77 -2.09
CA GLY A 92 -9.40 -13.11 -2.11
C GLY A 92 -8.72 -13.97 -1.07
N CYS A 93 -9.52 -14.68 -0.26
CA CYS A 93 -9.01 -15.78 0.54
C CYS A 93 -8.64 -16.92 -0.42
N PRO A 94 -7.35 -17.29 -0.56
CA PRO A 94 -6.96 -18.38 -1.46
C PRO A 94 -7.63 -19.71 -1.06
N SER A 95 -7.96 -19.88 0.22
CA SER A 95 -8.67 -21.07 0.73
C SER A 95 -10.17 -21.09 0.38
N ALA A 96 -10.77 -19.97 -0.04
CA ALA A 96 -12.15 -19.94 -0.49
C ALA A 96 -12.34 -20.46 -1.93
N SER A 97 -11.27 -20.50 -2.73
CA SER A 97 -11.30 -20.98 -4.11
C SER A 97 -11.22 -22.52 -4.25
N GLY A 98 -11.14 -23.26 -3.13
CA GLY A 98 -11.03 -24.72 -3.11
C GLY A 98 -12.32 -25.49 -2.82
N ALA A 99 -13.47 -24.82 -2.72
CA ALA A 99 -14.77 -25.49 -2.57
C ALA A 99 -15.47 -25.58 -3.93
N GLY A 100 -15.14 -26.62 -4.70
CA GLY A 100 -15.79 -27.01 -5.95
C GLY A 100 -15.80 -28.52 -6.09
#